data_AF-A0AA41DRM5-F1
#
_entry.id   AF-A0AA41DRM5-F1
#
_cell.length_a   1.000
_cell.length_b   1.000
_cell.length_c   1.000
_cell.angle_alpha   90.00
_cell.angle_beta   90.00
_cell.angle_gamma   90.00
#
_symmetry.space_group_name_H-M   'P 1'
#
loop_
_entity.id
_entity.type
_entity.pdbx_description
1 polymer ?
#
loop_
_entity_poly.entity_id
_entity_poly.type
_entity_poly.pdbx_seq_one_letter_code
_entity_poly.pdbx_strand_id
1 'polypeptide(L)'
;MKIQANVGTIDILGHLILWFILILITFGIGAFFFPYSFSKFILNRSELIDEHGNTRKMVCNTDIFGSIGHVILWIIISILTFGLGYAFYFYKVWNYSLNNTTIE
;
A
#
# COMPACT_ATOMS: atom_id res chain seq x y z
N MET A 1 -7.30 23.31 0.65
CA MET A 1 -7.49 21.91 1.12
C MET A 1 -6.12 21.24 1.30
N LYS A 2 -5.98 20.30 2.25
CA LYS A 2 -4.75 19.51 2.44
C LYS A 2 -5.06 18.07 2.86
N ILE A 3 -4.14 17.15 2.60
CA ILE A 3 -4.19 15.78 3.15
C ILE A 3 -3.28 15.75 4.37
N GLN A 4 -3.77 15.18 5.47
CA GLN A 4 -3.00 14.96 6.69
C GLN A 4 -3.02 13.47 7.04
N ALA A 5 -1.85 12.89 7.27
CA ALA A 5 -1.72 11.50 7.69
C ALA A 5 -1.39 11.44 9.19
N ASN A 6 -2.18 10.68 9.95
CA ASN A 6 -1.98 10.45 11.37
C ASN A 6 -1.45 9.01 11.57
N VAL A 7 -0.15 8.85 11.40
CA VAL A 7 0.51 7.53 11.46
C VAL A 7 1.52 7.52 12.61
N GLY A 8 1.22 6.79 13.68
CA GLY A 8 2.09 6.68 14.84
C GLY A 8 3.32 5.82 14.58
N THR A 9 4.46 6.17 15.18
CA THR A 9 5.71 5.39 15.04
C THR A 9 5.57 3.94 15.48
N ILE A 10 4.78 3.68 16.52
CA ILE A 10 4.50 2.32 17.01
C ILE A 10 3.69 1.51 15.99
N ASP A 11 2.70 2.15 15.33
CA ASP A 11 1.92 1.49 14.27
C ASP A 11 2.80 1.12 13.08
N ILE A 12 3.71 2.01 12.69
CA ILE A 12 4.70 1.77 11.62
C ILE A 12 5.56 0.58 11.99
N LEU A 13 6.12 0.57 13.21
CA LEU A 13 6.99 -0.51 13.67
C LEU A 13 6.25 -1.86 13.69
N GLY A 14 5.03 -1.90 14.24
CA GLY A 14 4.20 -3.11 14.24
C GLY A 14 3.88 -3.60 12.83
N HIS A 15 3.57 -2.69 11.91
CA HIS A 15 3.31 -3.03 10.51
C HIS A 15 4.55 -3.59 9.80
N LEU A 16 5.72 -2.98 10.01
CA LEU A 16 6.99 -3.44 9.44
C LEU A 16 7.40 -4.80 9.99
N ILE A 17 7.30 -5.02 11.30
CA ILE A 17 7.62 -6.32 11.93
C ILE A 17 6.71 -7.42 11.38
N LEU A 18 5.40 -7.17 11.33
CA LEU A 18 4.43 -8.12 10.79
C LEU A 18 4.78 -8.52 9.36
N TRP A 19 5.00 -7.53 8.49
CA TRP A 19 5.30 -7.80 7.09
C TRP A 19 6.67 -8.43 6.87
N PHE A 20 7.67 -8.07 7.67
CA PHE A 20 8.97 -8.72 7.64
C PHE A 20 8.85 -10.22 7.96
N ILE A 21 8.09 -10.59 9.00
CA ILE A 21 7.83 -11.99 9.34
C ILE A 21 7.08 -12.68 8.19
N LEU A 22 6.03 -12.07 7.65
CA LEU A 22 5.27 -12.62 6.51
C LEU A 22 6.15 -12.86 5.29
N ILE A 23 7.06 -11.94 4.97
CA ILE A 23 8.01 -12.07 3.86
C ILE A 23 8.95 -13.26 4.09
N LEU A 24 9.46 -13.44 5.31
CA LEU A 24 10.34 -14.56 5.63
C LEU A 24 9.63 -15.91 5.51
N ILE A 25 8.44 -16.06 6.12
CA ILE A 25 7.71 -17.35 6.10
C ILE A 25 7.18 -17.71 4.70
N THR A 26 6.98 -16.72 3.83
CA THR A 26 6.52 -16.91 2.45
C THR A 26 7.65 -16.92 1.42
N PHE A 27 8.92 -16.96 1.86
CA PHE A 27 10.10 -16.94 1.00
C PHE A 27 10.09 -15.79 -0.03
N GLY A 28 9.70 -14.58 0.40
CA GLY A 28 9.70 -13.39 -0.43
C GLY A 28 8.39 -13.12 -1.17
N ILE A 29 7.46 -14.07 -1.28
CA ILE A 29 6.18 -13.86 -1.98
C ILE A 29 5.36 -12.74 -1.31
N GLY A 30 5.37 -12.68 0.02
CA GLY A 30 4.73 -11.60 0.80
C GLY A 30 5.20 -10.20 0.42
N ALA A 31 6.41 -10.05 -0.14
CA ALA A 31 6.94 -8.75 -0.53
C ALA A 31 6.12 -8.12 -1.66
N PHE A 32 5.43 -8.91 -2.48
CA PHE A 32 4.55 -8.38 -3.52
C PHE A 32 3.19 -7.93 -2.96
N PHE A 33 2.76 -8.42 -1.81
CA PHE A 33 1.53 -7.96 -1.16
C PHE A 33 1.77 -6.78 -0.21
N PHE A 34 3.01 -6.60 0.25
CA PHE A 34 3.38 -5.50 1.14
C PHE A 34 3.01 -4.11 0.59
N PRO A 35 3.31 -3.74 -0.68
CA PRO A 35 2.97 -2.40 -1.20
C PRO A 35 1.47 -2.08 -1.14
N TYR A 36 0.60 -3.09 -1.32
CA TYR A 36 -0.85 -2.93 -1.18
C TYR A 36 -1.23 -2.63 0.26
N SER A 37 -0.68 -3.41 1.20
CA SER A 37 -0.94 -3.24 2.62
C SER A 37 -0.40 -1.91 3.14
N PHE A 38 0.82 -1.53 2.73
CA PHE A 38 1.44 -0.25 3.02
C PHE A 38 0.58 0.91 2.52
N SER A 39 0.17 0.87 1.25
CA SER A 39 -0.64 1.94 0.65
C SER A 39 -1.96 2.11 1.41
N LYS A 40 -2.67 1.00 1.65
CA LYS A 40 -3.93 0.99 2.41
C LYS A 40 -3.74 1.45 3.87
N PHE A 41 -2.63 1.08 4.50
CA PHE A 41 -2.30 1.43 5.88
C PHE A 41 -2.14 2.95 6.05
N ILE A 42 -1.44 3.61 5.13
CA ILE A 42 -1.25 5.07 5.12
C ILE A 42 -2.55 5.78 4.76
N LEU A 43 -3.22 5.36 3.67
CA LEU A 43 -4.41 6.02 3.17
C LEU A 43 -5.57 5.96 4.17
N ASN A 44 -5.79 4.82 4.83
CA ASN A 44 -6.86 4.69 5.83
C ASN A 44 -6.61 5.46 7.14
N ARG A 45 -5.39 5.96 7.33
CA ARG A 45 -4.98 6.84 8.44
C ARG A 45 -4.79 8.29 7.97
N SER A 46 -5.22 8.60 6.75
CA SER A 46 -5.16 9.93 6.18
C SER A 46 -6.56 10.55 6.13
N GLU A 47 -6.60 11.86 6.24
CA GLU A 47 -7.81 12.68 6.23
C GLU A 47 -7.61 13.86 5.29
N LEU A 48 -8.66 14.22 4.58
CA LEU A 48 -8.75 15.44 3.80
C LEU A 48 -9.32 16.54 4.68
N ILE A 49 -8.58 17.65 4.78
CA ILE A 49 -8.99 18.84 5.50
C ILE A 49 -9.40 19.89 4.46
N ASP A 50 -10.67 20.28 4.49
CA ASP A 50 -11.21 21.30 3.60
C ASP A 50 -10.76 22.72 3.99
N GLU A 51 -11.22 23.73 3.26
CA GLU A 51 -10.86 25.13 3.52
C GLU A 51 -11.54 25.71 4.76
N HIS A 52 -12.59 25.06 5.25
CA HIS A 52 -13.33 25.42 6.46
C HIS A 52 -12.82 24.67 7.70
N GLY A 53 -11.84 23.77 7.53
CA GLY A 53 -11.26 22.95 8.59
C GLY A 53 -12.02 21.66 8.88
N ASN A 54 -13.04 21.29 8.09
CA ASN A 54 -13.73 20.01 8.27
C ASN A 54 -12.83 18.86 7.80
N THR A 55 -12.76 17.82 8.62
CA THR A 55 -12.01 16.60 8.37
C THR A 55 -12.91 15.54 7.73
N ARG A 56 -12.48 14.96 6.62
CA ARG A 56 -13.13 13.80 6.00
C ARG A 56 -12.12 12.68 5.84
N LYS A 57 -12.50 11.47 6.21
CA LYS A 57 -11.58 10.33 6.26
C LYS A 57 -11.35 9.78 4.86
N MET A 58 -10.11 9.40 4.57
CA MET A 58 -9.80 8.66 3.35
C MET A 58 -10.01 7.16 3.59
N VAL A 59 -10.75 6.51 2.69
CA VAL A 59 -11.04 5.07 2.74
C VAL A 59 -10.55 4.41 1.47
N CYS A 60 -9.50 3.61 1.60
CA CYS A 60 -8.87 2.88 0.51
C CYS A 60 -9.54 1.51 0.33
N ASN A 61 -10.34 1.40 -0.74
CA ASN A 61 -11.10 0.20 -1.11
C ASN A 61 -10.30 -0.79 -1.95
N THR A 62 -8.97 -0.73 -1.84
CA THR A 62 -8.10 -1.64 -2.58
C THR A 62 -8.31 -3.08 -2.11
N ASP A 63 -8.68 -3.95 -3.05
CA ASP A 63 -8.73 -5.38 -2.87
C ASP A 63 -7.38 -6.01 -3.24
N ILE A 64 -6.73 -6.57 -2.22
CA ILE A 64 -5.43 -7.23 -2.32
C ILE A 64 -5.54 -8.51 -3.16
N PHE A 65 -6.70 -9.18 -3.12
CA PHE A 65 -6.92 -10.44 -3.84
C PHE A 65 -7.49 -10.22 -5.25
N GLY A 66 -8.32 -9.19 -5.46
CA GLY A 66 -8.78 -8.78 -6.78
C GLY A 66 -7.64 -8.40 -7.74
N SER A 67 -6.46 -8.10 -7.22
CA SER A 67 -5.26 -7.76 -8.01
C SER A 67 -4.30 -8.93 -8.26
N ILE A 68 -4.70 -10.19 -8.02
CA ILE A 68 -3.81 -11.37 -8.13
C ILE A 68 -3.10 -11.46 -9.50
N GLY A 69 -3.79 -11.14 -10.59
CA GLY A 69 -3.21 -11.15 -11.94
C GLY A 69 -2.13 -10.07 -12.12
N HIS A 70 -2.34 -8.90 -11.52
CA HIS A 70 -1.33 -7.83 -11.51
C HIS A 70 -0.09 -8.26 -10.73
N VAL A 71 -0.28 -8.84 -9.54
CA VAL A 71 0.80 -9.36 -8.69
C VAL A 71 1.64 -10.40 -9.44
N ILE A 72 1.00 -11.41 -10.05
CA ILE A 72 1.69 -12.48 -10.79
C ILE A 72 2.52 -11.91 -11.95
N LEU A 73 1.95 -10.98 -12.73
CA LEU A 73 2.68 -10.33 -13.82
C LEU A 73 3.96 -9.65 -13.33
N TRP A 74 3.87 -8.90 -12.22
CA TRP A 74 5.02 -8.18 -11.68
C TRP A 74 6.03 -9.08 -10.97
N ILE A 75 5.62 -10.23 -10.44
CA ILE A 75 6.55 -11.27 -9.97
C ILE A 75 7.43 -11.73 -11.13
N ILE A 76 6.83 -12.07 -12.29
CA ILE A 76 7.56 -12.52 -13.47
C ILE A 76 8.53 -11.43 -13.95
N ILE A 77 8.05 -10.19 -14.09
CA ILE A 77 8.90 -9.06 -14.51
C ILE A 77 10.05 -8.86 -13.52
N SER A 78 9.78 -8.91 -12.22
CA SER A 78 10.81 -8.73 -11.20
C SER A 78 11.86 -9.84 -11.27
N ILE A 79 11.47 -11.09 -11.49
CA ILE A 79 12.43 -12.20 -11.68
C ILE A 79 13.28 -11.97 -12.94
N LEU A 80 12.66 -11.66 -14.07
CA LEU A 80 13.36 -11.43 -15.35
C LEU A 80 14.32 -10.23 -15.31
N THR A 81 14.02 -9.26 -14.45
CA THR A 81 14.81 -8.03 -14.30
C THR A 81 15.70 -8.03 -13.05
N PHE A 82 15.88 -9.20 -12.40
CA PHE A 82 16.67 -9.36 -11.17
C PHE A 82 16.28 -8.37 -10.05
N GLY A 83 14.99 -8.13 -9.89
CA GLY A 83 14.38 -7.30 -8.85
C GLY A 83 14.09 -5.86 -9.27
N LEU A 84 14.62 -5.37 -10.39
CA LEU A 84 14.39 -3.97 -10.81
C LEU A 84 12.90 -3.68 -11.10
N GLY A 85 12.17 -4.66 -11.63
CA GLY A 85 10.73 -4.57 -11.84
C GLY A 85 9.94 -4.27 -10.56
N TYR A 86 10.45 -4.68 -9.40
CA TYR A 86 9.78 -4.45 -8.12
C TYR A 86 9.70 -2.95 -7.77
N ALA A 87 10.71 -2.16 -8.15
CA ALA A 87 10.67 -0.71 -7.93
C ALA A 87 9.51 -0.06 -8.68
N PHE A 88 9.32 -0.41 -9.96
CA PHE A 88 8.20 0.08 -10.77
C PHE A 88 6.86 -0.43 -10.26
N TYR A 89 6.82 -1.70 -9.86
CA TYR A 89 5.64 -2.31 -9.26
C TYR A 89 5.13 -1.51 -8.05
N PHE A 90 6.03 -1.10 -7.15
CA PHE A 90 5.67 -0.31 -5.98
C PHE A 90 4.90 0.96 -6.34
N TYR A 91 5.38 1.74 -7.33
CA TYR A 91 4.68 2.93 -7.82
C TYR A 91 3.33 2.62 -8.45
N LYS A 92 3.23 1.50 -9.19
CA LYS A 92 1.97 1.09 -9.81
C LYS A 92 0.92 0.71 -8.78
N VAL A 93 1.31 0.02 -7.71
CA VAL A 93 0.41 -0.29 -6.59
C VAL A 93 -0.03 0.96 -5.86
N TRP A 94 0.88 1.89 -5.57
CA TRP A 94 0.53 3.17 -4.94
C TRP A 94 -0.50 3.95 -5.77
N ASN A 95 -0.28 4.07 -7.08
CA ASN A 95 -1.23 4.71 -8.00
C ASN A 95 -2.58 3.98 -8.03
N TYR A 96 -2.58 2.65 -8.05
CA TYR A 96 -3.82 1.88 -7.99
C TYR A 96 -4.58 2.13 -6.68
N SER A 97 -3.88 2.16 -5.54
CA SER A 97 -4.52 2.42 -4.25
C SER A 97 -5.10 3.82 -4.12
N LEU A 98 -4.42 4.84 -4.64
CA LEU A 98 -4.96 6.20 -4.69
C LEU A 98 -6.24 6.28 -5.54
N ASN A 99 -6.24 5.66 -6.72
CA ASN A 99 -7.41 5.66 -7.60
C ASN A 99 -8.61 4.86 -7.04
N ASN A 100 -8.39 4.02 -6.03
CA ASN A 100 -9.43 3.27 -5.31
C ASN A 100 -9.68 3.82 -3.91
N THR A 101 -9.29 5.07 -3.63
CA THR A 101 -9.55 5.73 -2.36
C THR A 101 -10.70 6.72 -2.48
N THR A 102 -11.68 6.61 -1.59
CA THR A 102 -12.82 7.51 -1.45
C THR A 102 -12.65 8.41 -0.22
N ILE A 103 -13.41 9.49 -0.17
CA ILE A 103 -13.48 10.39 0.98
C ILE A 103 -14.86 10.22 1.62
N GLU A 104 -14.87 9.88 2.90
CA GLU A 104 -16.07 9.66 3.72
C GLU A 104 -16.16 10.66 4.87
#